data_AF-A0A7Y2KXC3-F1
#
_entry.id   AF-A0A7Y2KXC3-F1
#
_cell.length_a   1.000
_cell.length_b   1.000
_cell.length_c   1.000
_cell.angle_alpha   90.00
_cell.angle_beta   90.00
_cell.angle_gamma   90.00
#
_symmetry.space_group_name_H-M   'P 1'
#
loop_
_entity.id
_entity.type
_entity.pdbx_description
1 polymer ?
#
loop_
_entity_poly.entity_id
_entity_poly.type
_entity_poly.pdbx_seq_one_letter_code
_entity_poly.pdbx_strand_id
1 'polypeptide(L)' 'EADPKKAEYAAAIHPVGRIGTVQEVASAVLYLCSDGAAFTTGHALAVDGGALAI' A
#
# COMPACT_ATOMS: atom_id res chain seq x y z
N GLU A 1 17.81 -4.87 15.16
CA GLU A 1 18.13 -5.46 13.84
C GLU A 1 16.87 -6.11 13.29
N ALA A 2 16.63 -6.06 11.98
CA ALA A 2 15.45 -6.68 11.40
C ALA A 2 15.66 -8.19 11.29
N ASP A 3 14.83 -8.97 11.97
CA ASP A 3 14.83 -10.44 11.85
C ASP A 3 14.44 -10.81 10.40
N PRO A 4 15.31 -11.50 9.65
CA PRO A 4 15.05 -11.84 8.25
C PRO A 4 13.75 -12.63 8.06
N LYS A 5 13.37 -13.46 9.03
CA LYS A 5 12.09 -14.20 8.97
C LYS A 5 10.88 -13.28 9.01
N LYS A 6 10.98 -12.14 9.71
CA LYS A 6 9.91 -11.14 9.75
C LYS A 6 9.79 -10.40 8.43
N ALA A 7 10.91 -10.12 7.76
CA ALA A 7 10.90 -9.48 6.44
C ALA A 7 10.29 -10.40 5.37
N GLU A 8 10.64 -11.69 5.37
CA GLU A 8 10.05 -12.69 4.48
C GLU A 8 8.55 -12.86 4.70
N TYR A 9 8.13 -12.99 5.97
CA TYR A 9 6.71 -13.07 6.31
C TYR A 9 5.95 -11.82 5.85
N ALA A 10 6.51 -10.63 6.09
CA ALA A 10 5.89 -9.39 5.68
C ALA A 10 5.81 -9.26 4.15
N ALA A 11 6.79 -9.76 3.40
CA ALA A 11 6.68 -9.81 1.94
C ALA A 11 5.61 -10.79 1.45
N ALA A 12 5.43 -11.93 2.14
CA ALA A 12 4.49 -12.98 1.76
C ALA A 12 3.01 -12.61 1.97
N ILE A 13 2.69 -11.72 2.91
CA ILE A 13 1.31 -11.24 3.11
C ILE A 13 0.82 -10.31 2.00
N HIS A 14 1.73 -9.75 1.21
CA HIS A 14 1.39 -8.86 0.10
C HIS A 14 1.49 -9.67 -1.20
N PRO A 15 0.41 -9.84 -1.99
CA PRO A 15 0.48 -10.48 -3.31
C PRO A 15 1.53 -9.90 -4.27
N VAL A 16 1.88 -8.63 -4.13
CA VAL A 16 2.99 -7.99 -4.87
C VAL A 16 4.37 -8.60 -4.51
N GLY A 17 4.47 -9.40 -3.45
CA GLY A 17 5.66 -10.17 -3.08
C GLY A 17 6.76 -9.37 -2.39
N ARG A 18 6.44 -8.15 -1.92
CA ARG A 18 7.38 -7.28 -1.20
C ARG A 18 6.67 -6.32 -0.27
N ILE A 19 7.46 -5.73 0.63
CA ILE A 19 7.04 -4.60 1.43
C ILE A 19 6.93 -3.34 0.57
N GLY A 20 5.83 -2.60 0.77
CA GLY A 20 5.62 -1.29 0.19
C GLY A 20 6.61 -0.25 0.73
N THR A 21 6.92 0.74 -0.08
CA THR A 21 7.74 1.89 0.30
C THR A 21 6.88 3.02 0.83
N VAL A 22 7.47 3.91 1.64
CA VAL A 22 6.78 5.12 2.12
C VAL A 22 6.34 6.01 0.95
N GLN A 23 7.13 6.03 -0.13
CA GLN A 23 6.85 6.79 -1.34
C GLN A 23 5.57 6.31 -2.02
N GLU A 24 5.27 5.01 -2.02
CA GLU A 24 4.03 4.49 -2.60
C GLU A 24 2.79 4.95 -1.82
N VAL A 25 2.89 5.00 -0.49
CA VAL A 25 1.83 5.58 0.36
C VAL A 25 1.67 7.07 0.09
N ALA A 26 2.78 7.82 0.01
CA ALA A 26 2.75 9.24 -0.29
C ALA A 26 2.14 9.52 -1.67
N SER A 27 2.49 8.73 -2.69
CA SER A 27 1.90 8.85 -4.03
C SER A 27 0.40 8.58 -4.04
N ALA A 28 -0.10 7.60 -3.28
CA ALA A 28 -1.53 7.34 -3.17
C ALA A 28 -2.27 8.51 -2.50
N VAL A 29 -1.67 9.12 -1.46
CA VAL A 29 -2.21 10.35 -0.83
C VAL A 29 -2.23 11.51 -1.82
N LEU A 30 -1.13 11.74 -2.54
CA LEU A 30 -1.04 12.79 -3.55
C LEU A 30 -2.07 12.60 -4.68
N TYR A 31 -2.34 11.36 -5.09
CA TYR A 31 -3.43 11.06 -6.02
C TYR A 31 -4.78 11.50 -5.46
N LEU A 32 -5.12 11.13 -4.22
CA LEU A 32 -6.37 11.53 -3.58
C LEU A 32 -6.51 13.05 -3.38
N CYS A 33 -5.39 13.77 -3.26
CA CYS A 33 -5.36 15.23 -3.19
C CYS A 33 -5.34 15.92 -4.57
N SER A 34 -5.24 15.17 -5.67
CA SER A 34 -5.17 15.71 -7.03
C SER A 34 -6.55 15.90 -7.65
N ASP A 35 -6.62 16.71 -8.72
CA ASP A 35 -7.84 16.89 -9.52
C ASP A 35 -8.35 15.57 -10.12
N GLY A 36 -7.47 14.58 -10.31
CA GLY A 36 -7.83 13.24 -10.79
C GLY A 36 -8.77 12.48 -9.86
N ALA A 37 -8.81 12.85 -8.58
CA ALA A 37 -9.69 12.22 -7.58
C ALA A 37 -10.92 13.08 -7.24
N ALA A 38 -11.25 14.12 -8.01
CA ALA A 38 -12.25 15.13 -7.66
C ALA A 38 -13.68 14.60 -7.36
N PHE A 39 -14.04 13.41 -7.85
CA PHE A 39 -15.33 12.78 -7.57
C PHE A 39 -15.25 11.62 -6.57
N THR A 40 -14.10 11.42 -5.93
CA THR A 40 -13.87 10.36 -4.94
C THR A 40 -14.06 10.92 -3.54
N THR A 41 -15.07 10.44 -2.83
CA THR A 41 -15.32 10.78 -1.42
C THR A 41 -15.90 9.57 -0.68
N GLY A 42 -15.64 9.48 0.63
CA GLY A 42 -16.13 8.38 1.47
C GLY A 42 -15.50 7.01 1.18
N HIS A 43 -14.45 6.96 0.34
CA HIS A 43 -13.78 5.72 -0.04
C HIS A 43 -12.46 5.53 0.73
N ALA A 44 -12.22 4.31 1.20
CA ALA A 44 -10.93 3.91 1.78
C ALA A 44 -10.08 3.22 0.69
N LEU A 45 -9.09 3.94 0.16
CA LEU A 45 -8.15 3.40 -0.82
C LEU A 45 -7.14 2.47 -0.13
N ALA A 46 -7.20 1.17 -0.42
CA ALA A 46 -6.23 0.21 0.08
C ALA A 46 -4.87 0.42 -0.60
N VAL A 47 -3.81 0.56 0.22
CA VAL A 47 -2.41 0.70 -0.23
C VAL A 47 -1.56 -0.34 0.48
N ASP A 48 -1.78 -1.61 0.15
CA ASP A 48 -1.32 -2.76 0.93
C ASP A 48 -0.73 -3.88 0.07
N GLY A 49 -0.37 -3.59 -1.18
CA GLY A 49 0.16 -4.60 -2.10
C GLY A 49 -0.79 -5.77 -2.38
N GLY A 50 -2.09 -5.62 -2.09
CA GLY A 50 -3.13 -6.63 -2.29
C GLY A 50 -3.44 -7.50 -1.07
N ALA A 51 -2.89 -7.19 0.11
CA ALA A 51 -3.03 -8.04 1.29
C ALA A 51 -4.49 -8.26 1.71
N LEU A 52 -5.38 -7.29 1.49
CA LEU A 52 -6.80 -7.38 1.78
C LEU A 52 -7.64 -7.96 0.63
N ALA A 53 -7.06 -8.26 -0.52
CA ALA A 53 -7.77 -8.73 -1.71
C ALA A 53 -7.85 -10.27 -1.83
N ILE A 54 -7.24 -11.01 -0.89
CA ILE A 54 -7.17 -12.47 -0.83
C ILE A 54 -7.94 -13.02 0.38
#